data_AF-T0YDF9-F1
#
_entry.id   AF-T0YDF9-F1
#
_cell.length_a   1.000
_cell.length_b   1.000
_cell.length_c   1.000
_cell.angle_alpha   90.00
_cell.angle_beta   90.00
_cell.angle_gamma   90.00
#
_symmetry.space_group_name_H-M   'P 1'
#
loop_
_entity.id
_entity.type
_entity.pdbx_description
1 polymer ?
#
loop_
_entity_poly.entity_id
_entity_poly.type
_entity_poly.pdbx_seq_one_letter_code
_entity_poly.pdbx_strand_id
1 'polypeptide(L)'
;MVESAETPAGGTEPHTPHHRVHLLGIDGSARSTTVQLPIEFSAPLRPDLVRRAVVAAQSHRRQPYGTSLTAGRRHSVRWSGKGHGVSRTPRLMESNRGAQAPNTVGGGQAHPPRVDRIWTKKINRREARLAFASALAATRDAALASARGHSVPEKL
;
A
#
# COMPACT_ATOMS: atom_id res chain seq x y z
N MET A 1 37.94 41.44 -30.55
CA MET A 1 37.19 41.26 -29.29
C MET A 1 35.74 41.51 -29.65
N VAL A 2 34.82 40.56 -29.75
CA VAL A 2 34.63 39.33 -28.97
C VAL A 2 33.95 38.31 -29.89
N GLU A 3 34.52 37.12 -30.01
CA GLU A 3 33.91 35.98 -30.68
C GLU A 3 33.06 35.26 -29.64
N SER A 4 31.74 35.40 -29.76
CA SER A 4 30.78 34.77 -28.85
C SER A 4 30.82 33.26 -29.05
N ALA A 5 31.41 32.56 -28.09
CA ALA A 5 31.37 31.11 -28.01
C ALA A 5 29.92 30.64 -27.78
N GLU A 6 29.33 30.11 -28.83
CA GLU A 6 28.07 29.38 -28.77
C GLU A 6 28.31 28.14 -27.91
N THR A 7 27.75 28.13 -26.69
CA THR A 7 27.78 26.96 -25.82
C THR A 7 26.88 25.90 -26.45
N PRO A 8 27.37 24.71 -26.85
CA PRO A 8 26.48 23.69 -27.36
C PRO A 8 25.56 23.27 -26.20
N ALA A 9 24.27 23.57 -26.36
CA ALA A 9 23.20 23.14 -25.47
C ALA A 9 23.37 21.65 -25.19
N GLY A 10 23.46 21.29 -23.90
CA GLY A 10 23.66 19.93 -23.44
C GLY A 10 22.65 18.99 -24.08
N GLY A 11 23.12 18.22 -25.06
CA GLY A 11 22.36 17.13 -25.64
C GLY A 11 22.01 16.16 -24.54
N THR A 12 20.72 15.85 -24.41
CA THR A 12 20.27 14.61 -23.77
C THR A 12 20.93 13.46 -24.51
N GLU A 13 22.07 12.99 -23.99
CA GLU A 13 22.66 11.74 -24.48
C GLU A 13 21.59 10.65 -24.38
N PRO A 14 21.40 9.82 -25.42
CA PRO A 14 20.52 8.68 -25.32
C PRO A 14 21.10 7.78 -24.22
N HIS A 15 20.46 7.82 -23.05
CA HIS A 15 20.86 7.00 -21.91
C HIS A 15 20.84 5.53 -22.34
N THR A 16 22.02 4.97 -22.54
CA THR A 16 22.18 3.79 -23.38
C THR A 16 21.66 2.56 -22.65
N PRO A 17 20.74 1.79 -23.26
CA PRO A 17 20.31 0.53 -22.69
C PRO A 17 21.43 -0.51 -22.74
N HIS A 18 21.85 -1.01 -21.57
CA HIS A 18 22.97 -1.95 -21.48
C HIS A 18 22.58 -3.42 -21.67
N HIS A 19 21.29 -3.75 -21.52
CA HIS A 19 20.84 -5.15 -21.53
C HIS A 19 20.14 -5.53 -22.84
N ARG A 20 20.45 -6.73 -23.32
CA ARG A 20 19.94 -7.31 -24.58
C ARG A 20 19.17 -8.60 -24.28
N VAL A 21 18.02 -8.77 -24.91
CA VAL A 21 17.16 -9.96 -24.73
C VAL A 21 16.71 -10.49 -26.09
N HIS A 22 16.56 -11.82 -26.17
CA HIS A 22 16.06 -12.51 -27.36
C HIS A 22 14.52 -12.45 -27.41
N LEU A 23 13.97 -12.24 -28.61
CA LEU A 23 12.52 -12.35 -28.82
C LEU A 23 12.14 -13.82 -29.01
N LEU A 24 11.24 -14.32 -28.16
CA LEU A 24 10.71 -15.67 -28.27
C LEU A 24 9.44 -15.68 -29.14
N GLY A 25 9.34 -16.64 -30.05
CA GLY A 25 8.09 -16.93 -30.76
C GLY A 25 7.09 -17.65 -29.88
N ILE A 26 5.85 -17.81 -30.36
CA ILE A 26 4.80 -18.59 -29.67
C ILE A 26 5.26 -20.04 -29.47
N ASP A 27 6.11 -20.54 -30.37
CA ASP A 27 6.68 -21.90 -30.35
C ASP A 27 7.81 -22.08 -29.32
N GLY A 28 8.18 -21.02 -28.58
CA GLY A 28 9.28 -21.06 -27.60
C GLY A 28 10.68 -21.05 -28.22
N SER A 29 10.80 -20.99 -29.55
CA SER A 29 12.07 -20.83 -30.24
C SER A 29 12.54 -19.37 -30.21
N ALA A 30 13.85 -19.17 -29.96
CA ALA A 30 14.47 -17.86 -29.98
C ALA A 30 14.58 -17.35 -31.42
N ARG A 31 14.02 -16.17 -31.70
CA ARG A 31 14.27 -15.45 -32.95
C ARG A 31 15.66 -14.83 -32.89
N SER A 32 16.33 -14.76 -34.04
CA SER A 32 17.66 -14.14 -34.18
C SER A 32 17.67 -12.64 -33.85
N THR A 33 16.51 -12.00 -33.88
CA THR A 33 16.36 -10.57 -33.54
C THR A 33 16.49 -10.36 -32.03
N THR A 34 17.55 -9.62 -31.66
CA THR A 34 17.84 -9.21 -30.29
C THR A 34 17.33 -7.77 -30.07
N VAL A 35 16.63 -7.53 -28.96
CA VAL A 35 16.08 -6.22 -28.61
C VAL A 35 16.81 -5.66 -27.37
N GLN A 36 16.99 -4.34 -27.35
CA GLN A 36 17.57 -3.62 -26.22
C GLN A 36 16.49 -3.31 -25.19
N LEU A 37 16.76 -3.60 -23.92
CA LEU A 37 15.85 -3.33 -22.82
C LEU A 37 15.87 -1.85 -22.43
N PRO A 38 14.72 -1.25 -22.06
CA PRO A 38 14.66 0.10 -21.52
C PRO A 38 15.58 0.35 -20.31
N ILE A 39 15.92 1.62 -20.06
CA ILE A 39 16.85 2.04 -19.00
C ILE A 39 16.38 1.66 -17.59
N GLU A 40 15.08 1.54 -17.39
CA GLU A 40 14.47 1.22 -16.10
C GLU A 40 14.94 -0.13 -15.55
N PHE A 41 15.36 -1.06 -16.42
CA PHE A 41 15.95 -2.35 -16.02
C PHE A 41 17.37 -2.23 -15.44
N SER A 42 18.04 -1.08 -15.66
CA SER A 42 19.37 -0.80 -15.12
C SER A 42 19.32 0.02 -13.82
N ALA A 43 18.12 0.34 -13.32
CA ALA A 43 17.96 1.11 -12.09
C ALA A 43 18.54 0.36 -10.87
N PRO A 44 19.06 1.09 -9.86
CA PRO A 44 19.56 0.47 -8.64
C PRO A 44 18.43 -0.19 -7.85
N LEU A 45 18.73 -1.34 -7.25
CA LEU A 45 17.78 -2.07 -6.42
C LEU A 45 17.59 -1.39 -5.05
N ARG A 46 16.37 -0.92 -4.78
CA ARG A 46 15.97 -0.18 -3.58
C ARG A 46 14.72 -0.81 -2.93
N PRO A 47 14.89 -1.86 -2.11
CA PRO A 47 13.76 -2.57 -1.50
C PRO A 47 12.97 -1.71 -0.49
N ASP A 48 13.59 -0.67 0.07
CA ASP A 48 12.97 0.34 0.94
C ASP A 48 11.81 1.07 0.24
N LEU A 49 12.06 1.58 -0.97
CA LEU A 49 11.07 2.30 -1.76
C LEU A 49 9.96 1.38 -2.24
N VAL A 50 10.31 0.17 -2.69
CA VAL A 50 9.35 -0.84 -3.15
C VAL A 50 8.40 -1.20 -2.01
N ARG A 51 8.93 -1.47 -0.81
CA ARG A 51 8.10 -1.80 0.36
C ARG A 51 7.12 -0.69 0.70
N ARG A 52 7.57 0.56 0.70
CA ARG A 52 6.71 1.72 0.96
C ARG A 52 5.62 1.87 -0.10
N ALA A 53 5.97 1.72 -1.38
CA ALA A 53 5.03 1.80 -2.48
C ALA A 53 3.96 0.70 -2.42
N VAL A 54 4.34 -0.53 -2.10
CA VAL A 54 3.39 -1.65 -1.95
C VAL A 54 2.41 -1.40 -0.80
N VAL A 55 2.91 -0.96 0.36
CA VAL A 55 2.05 -0.65 1.52
C VAL A 55 1.07 0.48 1.20
N ALA A 56 1.52 1.51 0.47
CA ALA A 56 0.65 2.59 0.01
C ALA A 56 -0.42 2.08 -0.98
N ALA A 57 -0.03 1.28 -1.98
CA ALA A 57 -0.95 0.71 -2.97
C ALA A 57 -1.99 -0.21 -2.32
N GLN A 58 -1.60 -1.06 -1.36
CA GLN A 58 -2.52 -1.89 -0.59
C GLN A 58 -3.50 -1.05 0.24
N SER A 59 -3.02 0.04 0.84
CA SER A 59 -3.86 0.94 1.63
C SER A 59 -4.95 1.63 0.80
N HIS A 60 -4.68 1.93 -0.48
CA HIS A 60 -5.65 2.53 -1.40
C HIS A 60 -6.77 1.59 -1.82
N ARG A 61 -6.53 0.27 -1.83
CA ARG A 61 -7.52 -0.74 -2.22
C ARG A 61 -8.50 -1.08 -1.10
N ARG A 62 -8.23 -0.63 0.13
CA ARG A 62 -9.01 -1.00 1.31
C ARG A 62 -10.36 -0.27 1.32
N GLN A 63 -11.44 -1.03 1.52
CA GLN A 63 -12.78 -0.47 1.69
C GLN A 63 -12.97 0.05 3.13
N PRO A 64 -13.59 1.24 3.31
CA PRO A 64 -13.92 1.74 4.63
C PRO A 64 -14.97 0.87 5.29
N TYR A 65 -14.82 0.63 6.59
CA TYR A 65 -15.77 -0.11 7.41
C TYR A 65 -15.97 0.62 8.73
N GLY A 66 -17.14 0.44 9.33
CA GLY A 66 -17.45 1.01 10.62
C GLY A 66 -18.76 0.47 11.18
N THR A 67 -18.97 0.73 12.47
CA THR A 67 -20.24 0.41 13.14
C THR A 67 -21.26 1.53 12.92
N SER A 68 -22.56 1.24 13.04
CA SER A 68 -23.60 2.28 13.07
C SER A 68 -23.35 3.28 14.21
N LEU A 69 -23.53 4.58 13.95
CA LEU A 69 -23.32 5.66 14.93
C LEU A 69 -24.20 5.52 16.18
N THR A 70 -25.37 4.89 16.04
CA THR A 70 -26.33 4.68 17.13
C THR A 70 -26.25 3.29 17.76
N ALA A 71 -25.27 2.46 17.38
CA ALA A 71 -25.10 1.12 17.93
C ALA A 71 -24.92 1.18 19.46
N GLY A 72 -25.69 0.34 20.18
CA GLY A 72 -25.66 0.28 21.64
C GLY A 72 -26.24 1.51 22.35
N ARG A 73 -26.94 2.40 21.63
CA ARG A 73 -27.53 3.65 22.18
C ARG A 73 -29.01 3.88 21.83
N ARG A 74 -29.70 2.89 21.27
CA ARG A 74 -31.11 2.99 20.83
C ARG A 74 -32.12 2.75 21.96
N HIS A 75 -31.76 3.08 23.19
CA HIS A 75 -32.58 2.81 24.37
C HIS A 75 -32.50 3.95 25.37
N SER A 76 -33.60 4.18 26.09
CA SER A 76 -33.67 5.19 27.14
C SER A 76 -33.07 4.64 28.43
N VAL A 77 -32.10 5.35 28.99
CA VAL A 77 -31.39 4.95 30.22
C VAL A 77 -31.47 6.01 31.30
N ARG A 78 -31.46 5.55 32.55
CA ARG A 78 -31.21 6.36 33.74
C ARG A 78 -30.12 5.73 34.59
N TRP A 79 -29.44 6.56 35.36
CA TRP A 79 -28.66 6.07 36.49
C TRP A 79 -29.56 6.01 37.73
N SER A 80 -29.43 4.94 38.51
CA SER A 80 -30.17 4.66 39.75
C SER A 80 -29.97 5.66 40.89
N GLY A 81 -29.00 6.57 40.82
CA GLY A 81 -28.65 7.46 41.93
C GLY A 81 -27.74 6.80 42.98
N LYS A 82 -27.50 7.52 44.09
CA LYS A 82 -26.65 7.08 45.22
C LYS A 82 -27.49 6.39 46.29
N GLY A 83 -26.88 5.59 47.17
CA GLY A 83 -27.57 5.00 48.33
C GLY A 83 -28.33 3.69 48.09
N HIS A 84 -28.26 3.13 46.87
CA HIS A 84 -29.01 1.93 46.49
C HIS A 84 -28.18 0.63 46.45
N GLY A 85 -26.93 0.65 46.93
CA GLY A 85 -26.04 -0.53 46.92
C GLY A 85 -25.67 -1.05 45.52
N VAL A 86 -25.88 -0.26 44.47
CA VAL A 86 -25.63 -0.63 43.06
C VAL A 86 -24.58 0.28 42.41
N SER A 87 -23.92 -0.24 41.37
CA SER A 87 -22.97 0.52 40.54
C SER A 87 -23.64 1.71 39.85
N ARG A 88 -22.86 2.76 39.55
CA ARG A 88 -23.31 3.97 38.87
C ARG A 88 -23.43 3.85 37.35
N THR A 89 -23.54 2.63 36.83
CA THR A 89 -23.67 2.37 35.40
C THR A 89 -25.06 2.82 34.92
N PRO A 90 -25.19 3.40 33.71
CA PRO A 90 -26.50 3.65 33.12
C PRO A 90 -27.29 2.34 32.97
N ARG A 91 -28.57 2.38 33.32
CA ARG A 91 -29.48 1.23 33.29
C ARG A 91 -30.73 1.55 32.50
N LEU A 92 -31.34 0.53 31.92
CA LEU A 92 -32.58 0.68 31.16
C LEU A 92 -33.70 1.25 32.05
N MET A 93 -34.63 2.02 31.48
CA MET A 93 -35.75 2.56 32.26
C MET A 93 -36.71 1.45 32.73
N GLU A 94 -37.01 0.51 31.85
CA GLU A 94 -37.96 -0.60 32.08
C GLU A 94 -37.36 -1.71 32.97
N SER A 95 -36.05 -1.90 32.90
CA SER A 95 -35.37 -2.95 33.67
C SER A 95 -34.09 -2.42 34.30
N ASN A 96 -33.74 -2.93 35.48
CA ASN A 96 -32.52 -2.49 36.17
C ASN A 96 -31.23 -3.10 35.53
N ARG A 97 -31.23 -3.40 34.24
CA ARG A 97 -30.08 -3.97 33.51
C ARG A 97 -29.14 -2.86 33.05
N GLY A 98 -27.83 -3.05 33.24
CA GLY A 98 -26.81 -2.13 32.72
C GLY A 98 -26.84 -2.07 31.20
N ALA A 99 -26.79 -0.86 30.64
CA ALA A 99 -26.85 -0.62 29.21
C ALA A 99 -25.95 0.58 28.83
N GLN A 100 -25.78 0.85 27.53
CA GLN A 100 -25.05 1.99 26.96
C GLN A 100 -23.53 2.06 27.20
N ALA A 101 -23.05 1.62 28.36
CA ALA A 101 -21.63 1.67 28.73
C ALA A 101 -20.84 0.53 28.04
N PRO A 102 -19.55 0.73 27.73
CA PRO A 102 -18.75 -0.25 26.99
C PRO A 102 -18.53 -1.56 27.75
N ASN A 103 -18.63 -1.54 29.08
CA ASN A 103 -18.53 -2.72 29.93
C ASN A 103 -19.86 -3.49 30.08
N THR A 104 -20.95 -2.98 29.52
CA THR A 104 -22.28 -3.63 29.61
C THR A 104 -22.59 -4.46 28.37
N VAL A 105 -23.33 -5.55 28.54
CA VAL A 105 -23.78 -6.39 27.43
C VAL A 105 -24.76 -5.59 26.56
N GLY A 106 -24.46 -5.46 25.26
CA GLY A 106 -25.24 -4.66 24.32
C GLY A 106 -25.00 -3.14 24.40
N GLY A 107 -24.05 -2.68 25.21
CA GLY A 107 -23.57 -1.31 25.21
C GLY A 107 -22.65 -0.99 24.03
N GLY A 108 -22.50 0.29 23.71
CA GLY A 108 -21.63 0.73 22.62
C GLY A 108 -20.15 0.59 22.99
N GLN A 109 -19.31 0.19 22.02
CA GLN A 109 -17.86 0.20 22.21
C GLN A 109 -17.35 1.65 22.40
N ALA A 110 -16.33 1.86 23.25
CA ALA A 110 -15.81 3.21 23.54
C ALA A 110 -15.14 3.87 22.32
N HIS A 111 -14.36 3.10 21.55
CA HIS A 111 -13.68 3.55 20.33
C HIS A 111 -14.01 2.60 19.17
N PRO A 112 -15.23 2.67 18.62
CA PRO A 112 -15.62 1.80 17.52
C PRO A 112 -14.91 2.21 16.22
N PRO A 113 -14.75 1.29 15.26
CA PRO A 113 -14.26 1.64 13.94
C PRO A 113 -15.23 2.62 13.27
N ARG A 114 -14.70 3.72 12.74
CA ARG A 114 -15.45 4.74 12.00
C ARG A 114 -15.09 4.70 10.53
N VAL A 115 -16.10 4.98 9.71
CA VAL A 115 -15.94 5.13 8.26
C VAL A 115 -15.06 6.32 7.90
N ASP A 116 -15.03 7.35 8.75
CA ASP A 116 -14.22 8.57 8.57
C ASP A 116 -12.72 8.36 8.73
N ARG A 117 -12.28 7.15 9.12
CA ARG A 117 -10.86 6.85 9.28
C ARG A 117 -10.15 6.91 7.94
N ILE A 118 -9.09 7.72 7.86
CA ILE A 118 -8.22 7.79 6.68
C ILE A 118 -7.35 6.52 6.63
N TRP A 119 -7.65 5.64 5.68
CA TRP A 119 -6.87 4.42 5.44
C TRP A 119 -5.74 4.64 4.45
N THR A 120 -5.88 5.63 3.56
CA THR A 120 -4.98 5.87 2.44
C THR A 120 -3.66 6.46 2.92
N LYS A 121 -2.55 5.93 2.39
CA LYS A 121 -1.20 6.44 2.64
C LYS A 121 -0.70 7.17 1.39
N LYS A 122 -0.49 8.48 1.52
CA LYS A 122 0.04 9.31 0.43
C LYS A 122 1.45 8.86 0.03
N ILE A 123 1.69 8.77 -1.27
CA ILE A 123 3.01 8.56 -1.88
C ILE A 123 3.24 9.61 -2.97
N ASN A 124 4.49 10.06 -3.10
CA ASN A 124 4.86 11.01 -4.15
C ASN A 124 4.90 10.32 -5.52
N ARG A 125 4.50 11.02 -6.58
CA ARG A 125 4.51 10.47 -7.95
C ARG A 125 5.90 10.05 -8.40
N ARG A 126 6.94 10.84 -8.08
CA ARG A 126 8.34 10.54 -8.41
C ARG A 126 8.86 9.31 -7.65
N GLU A 127 8.51 9.21 -6.37
CA GLU A 127 8.86 8.07 -5.52
C GLU A 127 8.23 6.77 -6.03
N ALA A 128 6.94 6.81 -6.41
CA ALA A 128 6.24 5.67 -6.97
C ALA A 128 6.88 5.19 -8.30
N ARG A 129 7.27 6.13 -9.18
CA ARG A 129 7.98 5.79 -10.43
C ARG A 129 9.34 5.15 -10.18
N LEU A 130 10.11 5.69 -9.23
CA LEU A 130 11.41 5.14 -8.86
C LEU A 130 11.28 3.76 -8.22
N ALA A 131 10.28 3.55 -7.35
CA ALA A 131 9.97 2.25 -6.76
C ALA A 131 9.58 1.22 -7.85
N PHE A 132 8.79 1.62 -8.84
CA PHE A 132 8.41 0.77 -9.95
C PHE A 132 9.63 0.38 -10.81
N ALA A 133 10.47 1.34 -11.18
CA ALA A 133 11.71 1.07 -11.92
C ALA A 133 12.63 0.14 -11.14
N SER A 134 12.80 0.35 -9.83
CA SER A 134 13.60 -0.55 -8.99
C SER A 134 13.01 -1.97 -8.90
N ALA A 135 11.69 -2.11 -8.83
CA ALA A 135 11.05 -3.43 -8.81
C ALA A 135 11.20 -4.15 -10.15
N LEU A 136 11.16 -3.41 -11.26
CA LEU A 136 11.36 -3.91 -12.61
C LEU A 136 12.83 -4.32 -12.85
N ALA A 137 13.79 -3.56 -12.32
CA ALA A 137 15.20 -3.96 -12.34
C ALA A 137 15.45 -5.27 -11.56
N ALA A 138 14.65 -5.56 -10.52
CA ALA A 138 14.78 -6.80 -9.74
C ALA A 138 14.36 -8.05 -10.52
N THR A 139 13.50 -7.94 -11.54
CA THR A 139 12.99 -9.11 -12.28
C THR A 139 14.02 -9.72 -13.21
N ARG A 140 15.08 -8.98 -13.56
CA ARG A 140 16.18 -9.48 -14.40
C ARG A 140 17.07 -10.50 -13.67
N ASP A 141 17.12 -10.44 -12.35
CA ASP A 141 18.01 -11.26 -11.55
C ASP A 141 17.35 -12.61 -11.23
N ALA A 142 17.86 -13.67 -11.87
CA ALA A 142 17.36 -15.03 -11.70
C ALA A 142 17.49 -15.52 -10.25
N ALA A 143 18.49 -15.04 -9.49
CA ALA A 143 18.65 -15.42 -8.09
C ALA A 143 17.54 -14.83 -7.23
N LEU A 144 17.19 -13.54 -7.42
CA LEU A 144 16.08 -12.90 -6.72
C LEU A 144 14.72 -13.48 -7.12
N ALA A 145 14.53 -13.84 -8.39
CA ALA A 145 13.32 -14.50 -8.87
C ALA A 145 13.15 -15.89 -8.22
N SER A 146 14.22 -16.68 -8.16
CA SER A 146 14.23 -17.99 -7.52
C SER A 146 14.00 -17.88 -6.01
N ALA A 147 14.64 -16.90 -5.34
CA ALA A 147 14.44 -16.61 -3.93
C ALA A 147 13.00 -16.19 -3.58
N ARG A 148 12.28 -15.56 -4.53
CA ARG A 148 10.84 -15.26 -4.39
C ARG A 148 9.96 -16.52 -4.45
N GLY A 149 10.46 -17.63 -5.00
CA GLY A 149 9.75 -18.89 -5.16
C GLY A 149 9.30 -19.18 -6.59
N HIS A 150 9.85 -18.49 -7.61
CA HIS A 150 9.63 -18.87 -9.00
C HIS A 150 10.49 -20.07 -9.36
N SER A 151 9.90 -21.09 -10.02
CA SER A 151 10.65 -22.21 -10.58
C SER A 151 11.32 -21.78 -11.88
N VAL A 152 12.55 -21.26 -11.79
CA VAL A 152 13.35 -20.85 -12.94
C VAL A 152 14.23 -22.04 -13.36
N PRO A 153 14.28 -22.40 -14.66
CA PRO A 153 15.22 -23.41 -15.12
C PRO A 153 16.67 -22.94 -14.88
N GLU A 154 17.54 -23.84 -14.41
CA GLU A 154 18.95 -23.53 -14.06
C GLU A 154 19.80 -23.00 -15.23
N LYS A 155 19.34 -23.16 -16.48
CA LYS A 155 19.97 -22.62 -17.68
C LYS A 155 19.03 -21.65 -18.37
N LEU A 156 19.41 -20.38 -18.34
CA LEU A 156 18.80 -19.26 -19.05
C LEU A 156 19.92 -18.41 -19.68
#